data_AF-A9GC36-F1
#
_entry.id   AF-A9GC36-F1
#
_cell.length_a   1.000
_cell.length_b   1.000
_cell.length_c   1.000
_cell.angle_alpha   90.00
_cell.angle_beta   90.00
_cell.angle_gamma   90.00
#
_symmetry.space_group_name_H-M   'P 1'
#
loop_
_entity.id
_entity.type
_entity.pdbx_description
1 polymer ?
#
loop_
_entity_poly.entity_id
_entity_poly.type
_entity_poly.pdbx_seq_one_letter_code
_entity_poly.pdbx_strand_id
1 'polypeptide(L)'
;MRPHPVLPLLLTAFLSACSSAPEAKAPAPGGQTFPEAVAMMCDVDRRAGLDPEGDPISVGQMRSAWITEHVESPDGIELRTMLSVKGAAEQGAMLREEAKKAGLARCALADSLEADGTGGLSP
;
A
#
# COMPACT_ATOMS: atom_id res chain seq x y z
N MET A 1 -27.93 69.38 -27.87
CA MET A 1 -29.12 68.82 -27.17
C MET A 1 -28.86 67.34 -26.92
N ARG A 2 -29.08 66.88 -25.68
CA ARG A 2 -29.01 65.49 -25.16
C ARG A 2 -30.00 64.54 -25.90
N PRO A 3 -29.96 63.18 -25.79
CA PRO A 3 -29.41 62.35 -24.70
C PRO A 3 -28.66 61.05 -25.10
N HIS A 4 -28.08 60.37 -24.10
CA HIS A 4 -27.67 58.95 -24.11
C HIS A 4 -28.72 58.08 -23.39
N PRO A 5 -28.81 56.79 -23.73
CA PRO A 5 -28.90 55.70 -22.74
C PRO A 5 -27.84 54.60 -23.06
N VAL A 6 -26.99 54.06 -22.18
CA VAL A 6 -27.16 53.32 -20.91
C VAL A 6 -28.11 52.12 -21.04
N LEU A 7 -27.58 50.88 -21.01
CA LEU A 7 -28.01 49.63 -20.29
C LEU A 7 -27.53 48.33 -21.02
N PRO A 8 -27.40 47.15 -20.37
CA PRO A 8 -26.50 46.80 -19.27
C PRO A 8 -25.70 45.47 -19.48
N LEU A 9 -24.68 45.29 -18.63
CA LEU A 9 -24.11 44.01 -18.22
C LEU A 9 -25.19 43.00 -17.79
N LEU A 10 -25.08 41.75 -18.26
CA LEU A 10 -25.69 40.58 -17.61
C LEU A 10 -24.58 39.58 -17.27
N LEU A 11 -23.88 39.84 -16.17
CA LEU A 11 -23.19 38.81 -15.39
C LEU A 11 -24.26 38.06 -14.59
N THR A 12 -24.70 36.90 -15.07
CA THR A 12 -25.51 35.99 -14.27
C THR A 12 -24.61 35.06 -13.46
N ALA A 13 -24.60 35.33 -12.17
CA ALA A 13 -24.08 34.47 -11.13
C ALA A 13 -24.90 33.19 -11.02
N PHE A 14 -24.24 32.03 -10.94
CA PHE A 14 -24.72 30.86 -10.20
C PHE A 14 -23.50 30.14 -9.58
N LEU A 15 -22.96 30.79 -8.54
CA LEU A 15 -22.20 30.13 -7.49
C LEU A 15 -23.22 29.55 -6.50
N SER A 16 -23.23 28.23 -6.34
CA SER A 16 -23.62 27.48 -5.11
C SER A 16 -24.27 26.15 -5.47
N ALA A 17 -23.46 25.20 -5.91
CA ALA A 17 -23.71 23.80 -5.64
C ALA A 17 -22.72 23.36 -4.56
N CYS A 18 -22.96 23.76 -3.32
CA CYS A 18 -22.40 23.05 -2.17
C CYS A 18 -23.16 21.72 -2.08
N SER A 19 -22.79 20.76 -2.91
CA SER A 19 -23.14 19.36 -2.66
C SER A 19 -22.48 18.98 -1.35
N SER A 20 -23.30 18.62 -0.36
CA SER A 20 -22.87 17.97 0.87
C SER A 20 -21.99 16.79 0.45
N ALA A 21 -20.68 16.91 0.66
CA ALA A 21 -19.79 15.79 0.50
C ALA A 21 -20.29 14.68 1.44
N PRO A 22 -20.50 13.44 0.96
CA PRO A 22 -20.87 12.34 1.84
C PRO A 22 -19.84 12.26 2.97
N GLU A 23 -20.35 12.19 4.20
CA GLU A 23 -19.53 12.10 5.40
C GLU A 23 -18.57 10.93 5.23
N ALA A 24 -17.27 11.23 5.16
CA ALA A 24 -16.25 10.21 5.03
C ALA A 24 -16.36 9.31 6.26
N LYS A 25 -16.78 8.05 6.05
CA LYS A 25 -16.71 7.03 7.10
C LYS A 25 -15.27 6.95 7.54
N ALA A 26 -14.97 7.46 8.74
CA ALA A 26 -13.68 7.25 9.36
C ALA A 26 -13.42 5.74 9.39
N PRO A 27 -12.24 5.26 8.95
CA PRO A 27 -11.91 3.84 9.03
C PRO A 27 -12.07 3.38 10.48
N ALA A 28 -12.66 2.20 10.66
CA ALA A 28 -12.98 1.68 11.98
C ALA A 28 -11.69 1.61 12.84
N PRO A 29 -11.75 1.96 14.13
CA PRO A 29 -10.59 2.08 15.01
C PRO A 29 -9.95 0.74 15.44
N GLY A 30 -10.14 -0.34 14.67
CA GLY A 30 -9.67 -1.70 14.97
C GLY A 30 -8.77 -2.32 13.90
N GLY A 31 -8.21 -1.52 12.98
CA GLY A 31 -7.37 -2.01 11.89
C GLY A 31 -5.92 -2.26 12.31
N GLN A 32 -5.27 -3.17 11.59
CA GLN A 32 -3.81 -3.38 11.61
C GLN A 32 -3.09 -2.05 11.35
N THR A 33 -2.05 -1.75 12.14
CA THR A 33 -1.18 -0.59 11.92
C THR A 33 -0.15 -0.88 10.83
N PHE A 34 0.47 0.16 10.25
CA PHE A 34 1.53 -0.05 9.25
C PHE A 34 2.73 -0.85 9.79
N PRO A 35 3.30 -0.56 10.99
CA PRO A 35 4.37 -1.37 11.55
C PRO A 35 3.99 -2.85 11.76
N GLU A 36 2.74 -3.13 12.14
CA GLU A 36 2.25 -4.51 12.26
C GLU A 36 2.17 -5.20 10.89
N ALA A 37 1.71 -4.50 9.86
CA ALA A 37 1.68 -5.02 8.49
C ALA A 37 3.10 -5.35 7.99
N VAL A 38 4.05 -4.43 8.19
CA VAL A 38 5.46 -4.65 7.81
C VAL A 38 6.06 -5.83 8.58
N ALA A 39 5.79 -5.94 9.88
CA ALA A 39 6.23 -7.09 10.67
C ALA A 39 5.63 -8.41 10.18
N MET A 40 4.37 -8.39 9.72
CA MET A 40 3.71 -9.56 9.15
C MET A 40 4.31 -9.96 7.81
N MET A 41 4.60 -9.01 6.92
CA MET A 41 5.30 -9.28 5.66
C MET A 41 6.72 -9.82 5.89
N CYS A 42 7.47 -9.21 6.82
CA CYS A 42 8.84 -9.61 7.12
C CYS A 42 8.97 -11.03 7.66
N ASP A 43 7.96 -11.49 8.41
CA ASP A 43 7.92 -12.83 9.01
C ASP A 43 6.99 -13.80 8.24
N VAL A 44 6.66 -13.52 6.98
CA VAL A 44 5.64 -14.28 6.23
C VAL A 44 5.90 -15.78 6.23
N ASP A 45 7.13 -16.24 6.01
CA ASP A 45 7.43 -17.68 5.92
C ASP A 45 7.09 -18.41 7.22
N ARG A 46 7.52 -17.83 8.35
CA ARG A 46 7.21 -18.38 9.67
C ARG A 46 5.71 -18.38 9.95
N ARG A 47 5.00 -17.32 9.54
CA ARG A 47 3.57 -17.15 9.79
C ARG A 47 2.69 -18.02 8.91
N ALA A 48 3.12 -18.25 7.67
CA ALA A 48 2.45 -19.08 6.68
C ALA A 48 2.88 -20.56 6.75
N GLY A 49 3.87 -20.91 7.59
CA GLY A 49 4.38 -22.27 7.71
C GLY A 49 5.12 -22.74 6.45
N LEU A 50 5.79 -21.83 5.76
CA LEU A 50 6.51 -22.10 4.52
C LEU A 50 7.94 -22.54 4.81
N ASP A 51 8.42 -23.47 3.98
CA ASP A 51 9.83 -23.81 3.91
C ASP A 51 10.54 -22.81 2.98
N PRO A 52 11.46 -21.97 3.48
CA PRO A 52 12.17 -21.01 2.64
C PRO A 52 13.09 -21.69 1.62
N GLU A 53 13.47 -22.95 1.82
CA GLU A 53 14.30 -23.73 0.88
C GLU A 53 13.45 -24.49 -0.17
N GLY A 54 12.12 -24.31 -0.14
CA GLY A 54 11.20 -24.90 -1.10
C GLY A 54 11.34 -24.31 -2.52
N ASP A 55 10.51 -24.80 -3.45
CA ASP A 55 10.47 -24.27 -4.83
C ASP A 55 10.18 -22.75 -4.81
N PRO A 56 11.11 -21.89 -5.31
CA PRO A 56 10.99 -20.45 -5.13
C PRO A 56 9.71 -19.86 -5.73
N ILE A 57 9.23 -20.42 -6.85
CA ILE A 57 8.01 -19.94 -7.51
C ILE A 57 6.79 -20.26 -6.64
N SER A 58 6.66 -21.51 -6.20
CA SER A 58 5.55 -21.96 -5.36
C SER A 58 5.55 -21.22 -4.02
N VAL A 59 6.73 -21.07 -3.39
CA VAL A 59 6.88 -20.33 -2.13
C VAL A 59 6.50 -18.85 -2.32
N GLY A 60 6.96 -18.20 -3.38
CA GLY A 60 6.59 -16.81 -3.70
C GLY A 60 5.08 -16.60 -3.85
N GLN A 61 4.39 -17.53 -4.51
CA GLN A 61 2.93 -17.50 -4.64
C GLN A 61 2.23 -17.66 -3.29
N MET A 62 2.70 -18.58 -2.44
CA MET A 62 2.13 -18.80 -1.11
C MET A 62 2.36 -17.59 -0.18
N ARG A 63 3.55 -16.95 -0.25
CA ARG A 63 3.83 -15.69 0.45
C ARG A 63 2.83 -14.61 0.04
N SER A 64 2.63 -14.39 -1.26
CA SER A 64 1.69 -13.41 -1.79
C SER A 64 0.25 -13.68 -1.36
N ALA A 65 -0.20 -14.93 -1.45
CA ALA A 65 -1.55 -15.31 -1.04
C ALA A 65 -1.77 -15.03 0.46
N TRP A 66 -0.83 -15.45 1.31
CA TRP A 66 -0.92 -15.24 2.75
C TRP A 66 -0.93 -13.75 3.10
N ILE A 67 -0.01 -12.95 2.52
CA ILE A 67 0.04 -11.50 2.76
C ILE A 67 -1.23 -10.82 2.26
N THR A 68 -1.84 -11.29 1.17
CA THR A 68 -3.10 -10.75 0.65
C THR A 68 -4.25 -10.92 1.64
N GLU A 69 -4.32 -12.08 2.29
CA GLU A 69 -5.36 -12.41 3.27
C GLU A 69 -5.14 -11.73 4.64
N HIS A 70 -3.89 -11.46 5.03
CA HIS A 70 -3.56 -11.05 6.40
C HIS A 70 -3.05 -9.61 6.54
N VAL A 71 -2.70 -8.94 5.44
CA VAL A 71 -2.37 -7.51 5.44
C VAL A 71 -3.59 -6.71 5.00
N GLU A 72 -4.17 -6.03 5.97
CA GLU A 72 -5.42 -5.28 5.87
C GLU A 72 -5.22 -3.77 6.04
N SER A 73 -4.07 -3.35 6.58
CA SER A 73 -3.78 -1.92 6.74
C SER A 73 -3.67 -1.25 5.37
N PRO A 74 -4.27 -0.06 5.15
CA PRO A 74 -4.20 0.62 3.84
C PRO A 74 -2.76 0.81 3.34
N ASP A 75 -1.86 1.27 4.21
CA ASP A 75 -0.46 1.48 3.90
C ASP A 75 0.27 0.14 3.61
N GLY A 76 -0.11 -0.94 4.32
CA GLY A 76 0.40 -2.28 4.05
C GLY A 76 -0.08 -2.82 2.70
N ILE A 77 -1.33 -2.57 2.32
CA ILE A 77 -1.88 -2.94 1.02
C ILE A 77 -1.16 -2.17 -0.10
N GLU A 78 -0.89 -0.88 0.10
CA GLU A 78 -0.10 -0.07 -0.83
C GLU A 78 1.32 -0.63 -0.97
N LEU A 79 2.00 -0.90 0.13
CA LEU A 79 3.34 -1.49 0.12
C LEU A 79 3.37 -2.84 -0.62
N ARG A 80 2.42 -3.75 -0.35
CA ARG A 80 2.26 -5.02 -1.08
C ARG A 80 2.14 -4.79 -2.58
N THR A 81 1.31 -3.84 -2.98
CA THR A 81 1.08 -3.50 -4.40
C THR A 81 2.34 -2.97 -5.05
N MET A 82 3.11 -2.15 -4.34
CA MET A 82 4.40 -1.64 -4.83
C MET A 82 5.46 -2.74 -4.93
N LEU A 83 5.44 -3.72 -4.02
CA LEU A 83 6.35 -4.86 -4.05
C LEU A 83 6.05 -5.80 -5.21
N SER A 84 4.78 -6.09 -5.52
CA SER A 84 4.41 -7.11 -6.53
C SER A 84 4.90 -6.82 -7.94
N VAL A 85 5.19 -5.55 -8.26
CA VAL A 85 5.71 -5.13 -9.56
C VAL A 85 7.24 -5.04 -9.61
N LYS A 86 7.93 -5.36 -8.52
CA LYS A 86 9.39 -5.27 -8.40
C LYS A 86 10.05 -6.64 -8.53
N GLY A 87 11.32 -6.63 -8.93
CA GLY A 87 12.16 -7.82 -8.84
C GLY A 87 12.51 -8.16 -7.39
N ALA A 88 12.85 -9.43 -7.11
CA ALA A 88 13.14 -9.92 -5.76
C ALA A 88 14.18 -9.07 -4.99
N ALA A 89 15.28 -8.68 -5.64
CA ALA A 89 16.30 -7.85 -5.02
C ALA A 89 15.77 -6.46 -4.59
N GLU A 90 14.96 -5.82 -5.45
CA GLU A 90 14.33 -4.53 -5.14
C GLU A 90 13.27 -4.65 -4.05
N GLN A 91 12.52 -5.75 -4.04
CA GLN A 91 11.58 -6.08 -2.97
C GLN A 91 12.30 -6.21 -1.63
N GLY A 92 13.41 -6.96 -1.58
CA GLY A 92 14.21 -7.12 -0.37
C GLY A 92 14.74 -5.78 0.15
N ALA A 93 15.28 -4.94 -0.74
CA ALA A 93 15.76 -3.60 -0.37
C ALA A 93 14.63 -2.72 0.20
N MET A 94 13.48 -2.69 -0.47
CA MET A 94 12.30 -1.93 -0.02
C MET A 94 11.78 -2.42 1.33
N LEU A 95 11.62 -3.74 1.50
CA LEU A 95 11.16 -4.33 2.77
C LEU A 95 12.11 -4.01 3.92
N ARG A 96 13.43 -4.02 3.68
CA ARG A 96 14.42 -3.67 4.70
C ARG A 96 14.33 -2.19 5.10
N GLU A 97 14.10 -1.31 4.14
CA GLU A 97 13.89 0.11 4.41
C GLU A 97 12.63 0.34 5.25
N GLU A 98 11.50 -0.26 4.86
CA GLU A 98 10.23 -0.13 5.59
C GLU A 98 10.30 -0.78 6.97
N ALA A 99 10.96 -1.94 7.10
CA ALA A 99 11.21 -2.59 8.39
C ALA A 99 11.98 -1.66 9.34
N LYS A 100 13.01 -0.98 8.85
CA LYS A 100 13.77 0.00 9.65
C LYS A 100 12.90 1.19 10.06
N LYS A 101 12.09 1.74 9.16
CA LYS A 101 11.14 2.83 9.47
C LYS A 101 10.10 2.41 10.51
N ALA A 102 9.66 1.16 10.46
CA ALA A 102 8.75 0.54 11.42
C ALA A 102 9.42 0.16 12.76
N GLY A 103 10.73 0.38 12.92
CA GLY A 103 11.46 0.06 14.15
C GLY A 103 11.81 -1.43 14.32
N LEU A 104 11.72 -2.22 13.25
CA LEU A 104 12.11 -3.63 13.25
C LEU A 104 13.62 -3.77 13.07
N ALA A 105 14.23 -4.64 13.88
CA ALA A 105 15.67 -4.89 13.81
C ALA A 105 16.08 -5.77 12.62
N ARG A 106 15.16 -6.60 12.10
CA ARG A 106 15.39 -7.58 11.03
C ARG A 106 14.13 -7.80 10.19
N CYS A 107 14.30 -8.28 8.97
CA CYS A 107 13.21 -8.66 8.08
C CYS A 107 13.59 -9.95 7.34
N ALA A 108 13.09 -11.10 7.80
CA ALA A 108 13.51 -12.41 7.29
C ALA A 108 13.22 -12.58 5.80
N LEU A 109 12.07 -12.08 5.32
CA LEU A 109 11.76 -12.06 3.89
C LEU A 109 12.76 -11.23 3.08
N ALA A 110 13.19 -10.08 3.60
CA ALA A 110 14.21 -9.27 2.89
C ALA A 110 15.55 -10.02 2.79
N ASP A 111 15.92 -10.73 3.86
CA ASP A 111 17.16 -11.51 3.91
C ASP A 111 17.10 -12.71 2.95
N SER A 112 15.96 -13.40 2.82
CA SER A 112 15.80 -14.50 1.87
C SER A 112 15.83 -14.01 0.42
N LEU A 113 15.19 -12.87 0.12
CA LEU A 113 15.14 -12.32 -1.24
C LEU A 113 16.51 -11.86 -1.73
N GLU A 114 17.38 -11.40 -0.82
CA GLU A 114 18.77 -11.05 -1.13
C GLU A 114 19.63 -12.29 -1.38
N ALA A 115 19.40 -13.37 -0.63
CA ALA A 115 20.17 -14.62 -0.78
C ALA A 115 19.87 -15.34 -2.10
N ASP A 116 18.60 -15.49 -2.45
CA ASP A 116 18.19 -16.39 -3.54
C ASP A 116 17.87 -15.66 -4.85
N GLY A 117 17.64 -14.34 -4.80
CA GLY A 117 17.29 -13.51 -5.97
C GLY A 117 16.02 -13.94 -6.71
N THR A 118 15.27 -14.91 -6.17
CA THR A 118 14.10 -15.56 -6.75
C THR A 118 13.02 -15.76 -5.67
N GLY A 119 11.78 -16.06 -6.07
CA GLY A 119 10.67 -16.31 -5.11
C GLY A 119 10.13 -15.07 -4.39
N GLY A 120 10.25 -13.91 -5.04
CA GLY A 120 9.63 -12.66 -4.63
C GLY A 120 8.11 -12.71 -4.56
N LEU A 121 7.53 -11.67 -3.96
CA LEU A 121 6.09 -11.46 -3.97
C LEU A 121 5.63 -11.28 -5.41
N SER A 122 4.71 -12.13 -5.85
CA SER A 122 4.07 -12.02 -7.17
C SER A 122 2.74 -11.28 -7.07
N PRO A 123 2.27 -10.63 -8.16
CA PRO A 123 0.92 -10.07 -8.26
C PRO A 123 -0.18 -11.09 -7.98
#